data_AF-A0A7Y2EKM9-F1
#
_entry.id   AF-A0A7Y2EKM9-F1
#
_cell.length_a   1.000
_cell.length_b   1.000
_cell.length_c   1.000
_cell.angle_alpha   90.00
_cell.angle_beta   90.00
_cell.angle_gamma   90.00
#
_symmetry.space_group_name_H-M   'P 1'
#
loop_
_entity.id
_entity.type
_entity.pdbx_description
1 polymer ?
#
loop_
_entity_poly.entity_id
_entity_poly.type
_entity_poly.pdbx_seq_one_letter_code
_entity_poly.pdbx_strand_id
1 'polypeptide(L)'
;MVAKIKFILFIVFATLTVQSANAQYPGTNLRGKIVSADYYGTQYPLTYANVDLYYLNPQTQQWIIVQQTLTDAYGFYFFSYVQPNYTYAIQVNGDRNYNISVVMIDYNYYQYQDLPLFIY
;
A
#
# COMPACT_ATOMS: atom_id res chain seq x y z
N MET A 1 62.16 -23.05 42.60
CA MET A 1 61.74 -22.14 41.50
C MET A 1 60.23 -22.05 41.58
N VAL A 2 59.66 -20.92 42.05
CA VAL A 2 58.21 -20.79 42.33
C VAL A 2 57.59 -19.94 41.23
N ALA A 3 56.67 -20.51 40.45
CA ALA A 3 55.94 -19.79 39.41
C ALA A 3 54.81 -18.95 40.03
N LYS A 4 54.84 -17.63 39.81
CA LYS A 4 53.76 -16.71 40.19
C LYS A 4 52.76 -16.59 39.05
N ILE A 5 51.56 -17.13 39.24
CA ILE A 5 50.43 -16.95 38.31
C ILE A 5 49.77 -15.60 38.62
N LYS A 6 49.73 -14.70 37.62
CA LYS A 6 49.01 -13.42 37.72
C LYS A 6 47.62 -13.59 37.11
N PHE A 7 46.58 -13.48 37.95
CA PHE A 7 45.19 -13.41 37.50
C PHE A 7 44.91 -11.99 36.98
N ILE A 8 44.65 -11.85 35.69
CA ILE A 8 44.15 -10.60 35.10
C ILE A 8 42.63 -10.75 34.98
N LEU A 9 41.90 -9.92 35.72
CA LEU A 9 40.45 -9.87 35.70
C LEU A 9 40.01 -9.01 34.50
N PHE A 10 39.44 -9.64 33.47
CA PHE A 10 38.84 -8.94 32.33
C PHE A 10 37.37 -8.66 32.65
N ILE A 11 37.04 -7.43 33.06
CA ILE A 11 35.64 -7.01 33.22
C ILE A 11 35.15 -6.56 31.84
N VAL A 12 34.36 -7.42 31.20
CA VAL A 12 33.66 -7.09 29.95
C VAL A 12 32.37 -6.36 30.31
N PHE A 13 32.33 -5.05 30.09
CA PHE A 13 31.08 -4.27 30.14
C PHE A 13 30.33 -4.51 28.82
N ALA A 14 29.37 -5.43 28.84
CA ALA A 14 28.42 -5.59 27.74
C ALA A 14 27.36 -4.49 27.85
N THR A 15 27.46 -3.45 27.01
CA THR A 15 26.40 -2.46 26.86
C THR A 15 25.28 -3.08 26.02
N LEU A 16 24.20 -3.50 26.67
CA LEU A 16 22.95 -3.87 26.01
C LEU A 16 22.28 -2.60 25.47
N THR A 17 22.45 -2.32 24.18
CA THR A 17 21.60 -1.33 23.51
C THR A 17 20.22 -1.96 23.30
N VAL A 18 19.22 -1.52 24.06
CA VAL A 18 17.83 -1.84 23.76
C VAL A 18 17.45 -1.05 22.52
N GLN A 19 17.52 -1.71 21.37
CA GLN A 19 17.03 -1.16 20.11
C GLN A 19 15.49 -1.20 20.20
N SER A 20 14.86 -0.05 20.44
CA SER A 20 13.40 0.03 20.36
C SER A 20 12.99 -0.32 18.94
N ALA A 21 12.19 -1.37 18.77
CA ALA A 21 11.56 -1.69 17.50
C ALA A 21 10.57 -0.54 17.18
N ASN A 22 11.03 0.44 16.40
CA ASN A 22 10.12 1.38 15.76
C ASN A 22 9.20 0.54 14.88
N ALA A 23 7.92 0.45 15.21
CA ALA A 23 6.95 -0.24 14.37
C ALA A 23 6.95 0.44 13.00
N GLN A 24 7.48 -0.25 11.98
CA GLN A 24 7.46 0.23 10.61
C GLN A 24 6.00 0.39 10.20
N TYR A 25 5.65 1.53 9.61
CA TYR A 25 4.31 1.77 9.12
C TYR A 25 3.93 0.68 8.10
N PRO A 26 2.85 -0.08 8.33
CA PRO A 26 2.54 -1.24 7.50
C PRO A 26 1.99 -0.83 6.13
N GLY A 27 1.50 0.41 5.98
CA GLY A 27 0.87 0.91 4.76
C GLY A 27 -0.60 1.32 4.98
N THR A 28 -1.16 2.01 3.99
CA THR A 28 -2.54 2.49 3.96
C THR A 28 -3.44 1.46 3.27
N ASN A 29 -4.56 1.12 3.90
CA ASN A 29 -5.61 0.35 3.22
C ASN A 29 -6.46 1.30 2.38
N LEU A 30 -6.58 1.02 1.08
CA LEU A 30 -7.34 1.81 0.11
C LEU A 30 -8.62 1.08 -0.28
N ARG A 31 -9.76 1.78 -0.25
CA ARG A 31 -11.06 1.24 -0.65
C ARG A 31 -11.79 2.26 -1.50
N GLY A 32 -12.52 1.80 -2.49
CA GLY A 32 -13.37 2.68 -3.30
C GLY A 32 -14.49 1.94 -3.99
N LYS A 33 -15.41 2.71 -4.56
CA LYS A 33 -16.49 2.23 -5.41
C LYS A 33 -16.30 2.70 -6.84
N ILE A 34 -16.64 1.83 -7.78
CA ILE A 34 -16.72 2.15 -9.20
C ILE A 34 -18.18 1.98 -9.64
N VAL A 35 -18.71 3.02 -10.26
CA VAL A 35 -20.05 3.02 -10.86
C VAL A 35 -19.92 3.21 -12.36
N SER A 36 -20.84 2.63 -13.12
CA SER A 36 -21.04 2.88 -14.54
C SER A 36 -22.45 3.40 -14.78
N ALA A 37 -22.76 3.80 -16.00
CA ALA A 37 -24.09 4.25 -16.40
C ALA A 37 -24.50 3.60 -17.72
N ASP A 38 -25.81 3.40 -17.88
CA ASP A 38 -26.37 3.00 -19.17
C ASP A 38 -26.52 4.21 -20.10
N TYR A 39 -27.02 3.97 -21.31
CA TYR A 39 -27.27 5.02 -22.30
C TYR A 39 -28.21 6.15 -21.80
N TYR A 40 -29.10 5.83 -20.85
CA TYR A 40 -30.07 6.76 -20.28
C TYR A 40 -29.53 7.48 -19.02
N GLY A 41 -28.29 7.20 -18.62
CA GLY A 41 -27.66 7.78 -17.44
C GLY A 41 -28.02 7.08 -16.12
N THR A 42 -28.71 5.94 -16.16
CA THR A 42 -29.00 5.15 -14.96
C THR A 42 -27.71 4.53 -14.45
N GLN A 43 -27.30 4.92 -13.25
CA GLN A 43 -26.07 4.43 -12.66
C GLN A 43 -26.25 3.06 -12.03
N TYR A 44 -25.28 2.18 -12.22
CA TYR A 44 -25.19 0.87 -11.60
C TYR A 44 -23.75 0.58 -11.14
N PRO A 45 -23.55 -0.29 -10.14
CA PRO A 45 -22.22 -0.69 -9.74
C PRO A 45 -21.50 -1.39 -10.89
N LEU A 46 -20.24 -1.03 -11.13
CA LEU A 46 -19.42 -1.77 -12.09
C LEU A 46 -18.91 -3.05 -11.41
N THR A 47 -19.64 -4.16 -11.56
CA THR A 47 -19.36 -5.44 -10.88
C THR A 47 -18.28 -6.25 -11.60
N TYR A 48 -17.43 -6.96 -10.85
CA TYR A 48 -16.40 -7.87 -11.36
C TYR A 48 -15.43 -7.24 -12.38
N ALA A 49 -15.24 -5.92 -12.33
CA ALA A 49 -14.24 -5.22 -13.12
C ALA A 49 -12.85 -5.51 -12.60
N ASN A 50 -11.88 -5.67 -13.51
CA ASN A 50 -10.48 -5.72 -13.15
C ASN A 50 -10.01 -4.32 -12.72
N VAL A 51 -9.36 -4.26 -11.56
CA VAL A 51 -8.84 -3.03 -10.98
C VAL A 51 -7.38 -3.26 -10.60
N ASP A 52 -6.49 -2.62 -11.35
CA ASP A 52 -5.05 -2.76 -11.19
C ASP A 52 -4.47 -1.48 -10.58
N LEU A 53 -3.69 -1.63 -9.51
CA LEU A 53 -2.97 -0.53 -8.88
C LEU A 53 -1.55 -0.48 -9.43
N TYR A 54 -1.21 0.63 -10.06
CA TYR A 54 0.11 0.94 -10.57
C TYR A 54 0.84 1.93 -9.68
N TYR A 55 2.13 1.71 -9.50
CA TYR A 55 3.07 2.62 -8.85
C TYR A 55 4.03 3.19 -9.90
N LEU A 56 4.26 4.50 -9.87
CA LEU A 56 5.30 5.13 -10.69
C LEU A 56 6.63 5.03 -9.97
N ASN A 57 7.54 4.18 -10.48
CA ASN A 57 8.89 4.07 -9.96
C ASN A 57 9.66 5.40 -10.19
N PRO A 58 10.08 6.13 -9.14
CA PRO A 58 10.70 7.44 -9.30
C PRO A 58 12.11 7.36 -9.89
N GLN A 59 12.80 6.22 -9.78
CA GLN A 59 14.13 6.02 -10.34
C GLN A 59 14.09 5.71 -11.83
N THR A 60 13.18 4.83 -12.27
CA THR A 60 13.11 4.39 -13.67
C THR A 60 12.06 5.14 -14.49
N GLN A 61 11.17 5.89 -13.83
CA GLN A 61 10.01 6.55 -14.44
C GLN A 61 9.07 5.58 -15.17
N GLN A 62 9.03 4.33 -14.70
CA GLN A 62 8.15 3.28 -15.25
C GLN A 62 6.99 2.99 -14.30
N TRP A 63 5.81 2.77 -14.89
CA TRP A 63 4.65 2.26 -14.17
C TRP A 63 4.78 0.76 -13.96
N ILE A 64 4.65 0.31 -12.71
CA ILE A 64 4.66 -1.10 -12.35
C ILE A 64 3.36 -1.46 -11.62
N ILE A 65 2.76 -2.60 -11.97
CA ILE A 65 1.63 -3.15 -11.23
C ILE A 65 2.13 -3.60 -9.87
N VAL A 66 1.48 -3.14 -8.80
CA VAL A 66 1.82 -3.52 -7.42
C VAL A 66 0.75 -4.36 -6.76
N GLN A 67 -0.53 -4.19 -7.14
CA GLN A 67 -1.65 -5.01 -6.67
C GLN A 67 -2.72 -5.09 -7.76
N GLN A 68 -3.51 -6.16 -7.73
CA GLN A 68 -4.65 -6.38 -8.62
C GLN A 68 -5.82 -6.89 -7.80
N THR A 69 -7.03 -6.47 -8.15
CA THR A 69 -8.26 -6.92 -7.50
C THR A 69 -9.43 -6.90 -8.49
N LEU A 70 -10.56 -7.46 -8.07
CA LEU A 70 -11.83 -7.35 -8.76
C LEU A 70 -12.81 -6.54 -7.91
N THR A 71 -13.68 -5.76 -8.56
CA THR A 71 -14.83 -5.20 -7.84
C THR A 71 -15.80 -6.29 -7.42
N ASP A 72 -16.43 -6.12 -6.25
CA ASP A 72 -17.49 -7.00 -5.79
C ASP A 72 -18.84 -6.76 -6.52
N ALA A 73 -19.89 -7.48 -6.11
CA ALA A 73 -21.25 -7.34 -6.66
C ALA A 73 -21.87 -5.94 -6.42
N TYR A 74 -21.26 -5.13 -5.57
CA TYR A 74 -21.67 -3.76 -5.27
C TYR A 74 -20.69 -2.71 -5.82
N GLY A 75 -19.72 -3.13 -6.65
CA GLY A 75 -18.77 -2.26 -7.33
C GLY A 75 -17.62 -1.79 -6.45
N PHE A 76 -17.41 -2.37 -5.26
CA PHE A 76 -16.31 -1.97 -4.38
C PHE A 76 -15.03 -2.74 -4.69
N TYR A 77 -13.89 -2.04 -4.64
CA TYR A 77 -12.55 -2.63 -4.70
C TYR A 77 -11.77 -2.35 -3.40
N PHE A 78 -10.71 -3.11 -3.18
CA PHE A 78 -9.85 -2.99 -2.00
C PHE A 78 -8.39 -3.32 -2.30
N PHE A 79 -7.48 -2.49 -1.78
CA PHE A 79 -6.04 -2.72 -1.74
C PHE A 79 -5.53 -2.55 -0.31
N SER A 80 -4.67 -3.45 0.14
CA SER A 80 -4.13 -3.42 1.51
C SER A 80 -2.70 -2.93 1.55
N TYR A 81 -2.30 -2.26 2.63
CA TYR A 81 -0.89 -1.96 2.91
C TYR A 81 -0.15 -1.18 1.80
N VAL A 82 -0.86 -0.29 1.12
CA VAL A 82 -0.29 0.56 0.06
C VAL A 82 0.61 1.61 0.68
N GLN A 83 1.85 1.72 0.20
CA GLN A 83 2.81 2.66 0.77
C GLN A 83 2.38 4.11 0.46
N PRO A 84 2.29 4.99 1.47
CA PRO A 84 1.86 6.37 1.24
C PRO A 84 2.98 7.23 0.66
N ASN A 85 2.64 8.44 0.23
CA ASN A 85 3.57 9.46 -0.28
C ASN A 85 4.30 9.10 -1.59
N TYR A 86 3.69 8.22 -2.39
CA TYR A 86 4.13 7.91 -3.73
C TYR A 86 3.02 8.21 -4.76
N THR A 87 3.41 8.26 -6.03
CA THR A 87 2.47 8.45 -7.15
C THR A 87 1.90 7.12 -7.60
N TYR A 88 0.56 7.03 -7.61
CA TYR A 88 -0.17 5.85 -8.02
C TYR A 88 -1.18 6.16 -9.11
N ALA A 89 -1.55 5.12 -9.88
CA ALA A 89 -2.68 5.14 -10.78
C ALA A 89 -3.51 3.87 -10.57
N ILE A 90 -4.83 4.02 -10.57
CA ILE A 90 -5.74 2.87 -10.65
C ILE A 90 -6.18 2.73 -12.11
N GLN A 91 -5.95 1.57 -12.69
CA GLN A 91 -6.46 1.20 -14.01
C GLN A 91 -7.70 0.32 -13.84
N VAL A 92 -8.73 0.59 -14.62
CA VAL A 92 -9.96 -0.20 -14.65
C VAL A 92 -10.10 -0.87 -16.02
N ASN A 93 -10.23 -2.20 -16.01
CA ASN A 93 -10.42 -3.08 -17.18
C ASN A 93 -9.36 -2.95 -18.28
N GLY A 94 -8.14 -2.47 -17.98
CA GLY A 94 -7.14 -2.21 -19.01
C GLY A 94 -7.36 -0.93 -19.82
N ASP A 95 -8.45 -0.19 -19.57
CA ASP A 95 -8.94 0.87 -20.46
C ASP A 95 -8.66 2.27 -19.92
N ARG A 96 -8.98 2.52 -18.64
CA ARG A 96 -8.97 3.88 -18.07
C ARG A 96 -8.12 3.95 -16.83
N ASN A 97 -7.21 4.93 -16.79
CA ASN A 97 -6.31 5.19 -15.68
C ASN A 97 -6.77 6.42 -14.88
N TYR A 98 -6.73 6.32 -13.56
CA TYR A 98 -7.05 7.38 -12.63
C TYR A 98 -5.86 7.63 -11.71
N ASN A 99 -5.25 8.81 -11.80
CA ASN A 99 -4.18 9.18 -10.88
C ASN A 99 -4.74 9.37 -9.48
N ILE A 100 -4.10 8.77 -8.49
CA ILE A 100 -4.49 8.86 -7.09
C ILE A 100 -3.27 9.16 -6.21
N SER A 101 -3.52 9.78 -5.05
CA SER A 101 -2.52 9.98 -4.01
C SER A 101 -2.87 9.11 -2.82
N VAL A 102 -1.90 8.37 -2.30
CA VAL A 102 -2.07 7.58 -1.09
C VAL A 102 -1.43 8.32 0.07
N VAL A 103 -2.21 8.63 1.10
CA VAL A 103 -1.77 9.36 2.29
C VAL A 103 -1.62 8.43 3.47
N MET A 104 -0.70 8.75 4.38
CA MET A 104 -0.51 7.99 5.60
C MET A 104 -1.72 8.20 6.52
N ILE A 105 -2.39 7.10 6.89
CA ILE A 105 -3.50 7.08 7.85
C ILE A 105 -3.27 5.99 8.91
N ASP A 106 -4.03 5.98 10.00
CA ASP A 106 -4.01 4.85 10.93
C ASP A 106 -4.44 3.56 10.18
N TYR A 107 -3.65 2.49 10.32
CA TYR A 107 -3.83 1.25 9.56
C TYR A 107 -5.13 0.50 9.90
N ASN A 108 -5.79 0.86 11.01
CA ASN A 108 -7.12 0.37 11.37
C ASN A 108 -8.25 1.03 10.55
N TYR A 109 -7.92 2.04 9.75
CA TYR A 109 -8.85 2.78 8.92
C TYR A 109 -8.56 2.59 7.42
N TYR A 110 -9.50 3.06 6.61
CA TYR A 110 -9.41 3.06 5.16
C TYR A 110 -9.27 4.47 4.63
N GLN A 111 -8.42 4.63 3.61
CA GLN A 111 -8.53 5.75 2.71
C GLN A 111 -9.65 5.42 1.71
N TYR A 112 -10.70 6.23 1.71
CA TYR A 112 -11.77 6.12 0.72
C TYR A 112 -11.39 6.87 -0.56
N GLN A 113 -11.51 6.19 -1.69
CA GLN A 113 -11.16 6.70 -3.01
C GLN A 113 -12.17 6.19 -4.03
N ASP A 114 -13.35 6.79 -4.10
CA ASP A 114 -14.27 6.46 -5.20
C ASP A 114 -13.68 6.95 -6.53
N LEU A 115 -13.94 6.21 -7.61
CA LEU A 115 -13.53 6.61 -8.95
C LEU A 115 -14.67 7.34 -9.66
N PRO A 116 -14.35 8.32 -10.53
CA PRO A 116 -15.33 8.92 -11.41
C PRO A 116 -16.08 7.88 -12.24
N LEU A 117 -17.29 8.23 -12.66
CA LEU A 117 -18.16 7.39 -13.48
C LEU A 117 -17.39 6.73 -14.63
N PHE A 118 -17.44 5.40 -14.68
CA PHE A 118 -16.84 4.60 -15.72
C PHE A 118 -17.80 4.54 -16.91
N ILE A 119 -17.36 5.05 -18.06
CA ILE A 119 -18.14 5.10 -19.29
C ILE A 119 -17.31 4.39 -20.36
N TYR A 120 -17.92 3.37 -20.98
CA TYR A 120 -17.38 2.65 -22.13
C TYR A 120 -17.39 3.51 -23.40
#